data_AF-A0A4Y7Q242-F1
#
_entry.id   AF-A0A4Y7Q242-F1
#
_cell.length_a   1.000
_cell.length_b   1.000
_cell.length_c   1.000
_cell.angle_alpha   90.00
_cell.angle_beta   90.00
_cell.angle_gamma   90.00
#
_symmetry.space_group_name_H-M   'P 1'
#
loop_
_entity.id
_entity.type
_entity.pdbx_description
1 polymer ?
#
loop_
_entity_poly.entity_id
_entity_poly.type
_entity_poly.pdbx_seq_one_letter_code
_entity_poly.pdbx_strand_id
1 'polypeptide(L)'
;MVIPRICPGSYALDFSDTCVRGAWSAFTPSAFVLLLLVTRIPLPKPIKKITTFIKSPFQQFLTLDDALEVTVGPEGEIDELKKKRRPATWVTFVLTTIALFEAAVWLGVGAYRIATEGGLERRWWDASRAGITAFSWMYAATRPLTHPKPTPPYDLFTLYIIHMGVGVLEFGGIFFDHNIYGEPLPGTFVIVSRAMNLGAILALLVVVFSLPLNVPSEKVNVEDIGKSVSPEDYTSLWGWTSFHWVHPLVKRGTYTTLNEPDVWALSPTLQSRPVFTAFSKITRGGLVRRLLAANSLDIILDFVLTFVS
;
A
#
# COMPACT_ATOMS: atom_id res chain seq x y z
N MET A 1 18.13 28.64 -8.94
CA MET A 1 17.00 27.71 -8.69
C MET A 1 16.29 28.22 -7.44
N VAL A 2 15.13 28.87 -7.58
CA VAL A 2 14.39 29.40 -6.43
C VAL A 2 13.69 28.21 -5.77
N ILE A 3 14.19 27.78 -4.60
CA ILE A 3 13.54 26.72 -3.83
C ILE A 3 12.25 27.31 -3.26
N PRO A 4 11.08 26.69 -3.51
CA PRO A 4 9.81 27.20 -2.99
C PRO A 4 9.85 27.29 -1.46
N ARG A 5 9.26 28.35 -0.91
CA ARG A 5 9.10 28.54 0.54
C ARG A 5 7.67 28.17 0.92
N ILE A 6 7.53 27.20 1.81
CA ILE A 6 6.22 26.76 2.33
C ILE A 6 5.88 27.55 3.60
N CYS A 7 6.88 27.76 4.45
CA CYS A 7 6.76 28.51 5.69
C CYS A 7 7.64 29.77 5.65
N PRO A 8 7.28 30.85 6.37
CA PRO A 8 8.08 32.07 6.40
C PRO A 8 9.47 31.79 6.96
N GLY A 9 10.52 32.09 6.20
CA GLY A 9 11.92 31.98 6.68
C GLY A 9 12.60 30.63 6.44
N SER A 10 11.87 29.57 6.10
CA SER A 10 12.42 28.21 5.98
C SER A 10 12.25 27.63 4.58
N TYR A 11 13.20 26.79 4.16
CA TYR A 11 13.14 26.11 2.86
C TYR A 11 12.14 24.95 2.89
N ALA A 12 11.53 24.61 1.76
CA ALA A 12 10.54 23.52 1.69
C ALA A 12 11.06 22.14 2.18
N LEU A 13 12.37 21.88 2.17
CA LEU A 13 12.97 20.62 2.61
C LEU A 13 13.71 20.75 3.94
N ASP A 14 13.54 21.86 4.64
CA ASP A 14 14.11 22.05 5.97
C ASP A 14 13.23 21.39 7.02
N PHE A 15 13.40 20.08 7.19
CA PHE A 15 12.66 19.29 8.18
C PHE A 15 13.07 19.59 9.63
N SER A 16 14.03 20.49 9.87
CA SER A 16 14.30 20.98 11.22
C SER A 16 13.21 21.94 11.71
N ASP A 17 12.46 22.55 10.78
CA ASP A 17 11.39 23.49 11.07
C ASP A 17 10.04 22.78 11.32
N THR A 18 9.38 23.11 12.43
CA THR A 18 8.10 22.53 12.86
C THR A 18 6.95 22.81 11.86
N CYS A 19 6.93 24.00 11.25
CA CYS A 19 5.92 24.35 10.24
C CYS A 19 6.11 23.53 8.96
N VAL A 20 7.36 23.34 8.52
CA VAL A 20 7.67 22.55 7.32
C VAL A 20 7.27 21.09 7.53
N ARG A 21 7.62 20.48 8.66
CA ARG A 21 7.17 19.13 9.01
C ARG A 21 5.64 19.02 9.03
N GLY A 22 4.96 19.99 9.65
CA GLY A 22 3.50 20.00 9.74
C GLY A 22 2.83 20.11 8.37
N ALA A 23 3.37 20.95 7.48
CA ALA A 23 2.88 21.09 6.12
C ALA A 23 2.99 19.78 5.33
N TRP A 24 4.17 19.15 5.33
CA TRP A 24 4.36 17.87 4.65
C TRP A 24 3.55 16.73 5.25
N SER A 25 3.28 16.74 6.55
CA SER A 25 2.44 15.74 7.20
C SER A 25 1.00 15.74 6.69
N ALA A 26 0.48 16.90 6.27
CA ALA A 26 -0.85 17.03 5.70
C ALA A 26 -0.83 16.87 4.18
N PHE A 27 0.11 17.52 3.49
CA PHE A 27 0.15 17.54 2.03
C PHE A 27 0.51 16.18 1.43
N THR A 28 1.45 15.44 2.01
CA THR A 28 1.92 14.17 1.41
C THR A 28 0.81 13.12 1.28
N PRO A 29 0.12 12.71 2.37
CA PRO A 29 -0.95 11.71 2.25
C PRO A 29 -2.12 12.21 1.40
N SER A 30 -2.47 13.48 1.50
CA SER A 30 -3.62 14.05 0.77
C SER A 30 -3.34 14.27 -0.71
N ALA A 31 -2.11 14.62 -1.09
CA ALA A 31 -1.68 14.66 -2.48
C ALA A 31 -1.70 13.26 -3.10
N PHE A 32 -1.28 12.24 -2.35
CA PHE A 32 -1.39 10.85 -2.80
C PHE A 32 -2.85 10.44 -3.03
N VAL A 33 -3.76 10.75 -2.10
CA VAL A 33 -5.19 10.50 -2.27
C VAL A 33 -5.77 11.27 -3.46
N LEU A 34 -5.41 12.54 -3.64
CA LEU A 34 -5.86 13.35 -4.77
C LEU A 34 -5.38 12.74 -6.10
N LEU A 35 -4.14 12.27 -6.17
CA LEU A 35 -3.62 11.56 -7.33
C LEU A 35 -4.43 10.29 -7.61
N LEU A 36 -4.75 9.48 -6.58
CA LEU A 36 -5.59 8.30 -6.74
C LEU A 36 -6.98 8.65 -7.28
N LEU A 37 -7.62 9.69 -6.75
CA LEU A 37 -8.94 10.12 -7.19
C LEU A 37 -8.92 10.65 -8.63
N VAL A 38 -7.93 11.48 -8.98
CA VAL A 38 -7.76 12.00 -10.35
C VAL A 38 -7.57 10.86 -11.35
N THR A 39 -6.83 9.80 -11.00
CA THR A 39 -6.64 8.65 -11.89
C THR A 39 -7.91 7.82 -12.13
N ARG A 40 -8.99 8.02 -11.34
CA ARG A 40 -10.28 7.37 -11.52
C ARG A 40 -11.30 8.18 -12.31
N ILE A 41 -11.05 9.47 -12.53
CA ILE A 41 -11.93 10.31 -13.35
C ILE A 41 -11.77 9.85 -14.82
N PRO A 42 -12.88 9.68 -15.57
CA PRO A 42 -12.79 9.35 -16.99
C PRO A 42 -12.10 10.47 -17.77
N LEU A 43 -10.86 10.22 -18.20
CA LEU A 43 -10.05 11.20 -18.92
C LEU A 43 -10.40 11.26 -20.41
N PRO A 44 -10.30 12.45 -21.05
CA PRO A 44 -10.49 12.57 -22.49
C PRO A 44 -9.45 11.73 -23.26
N LYS A 45 -9.83 11.27 -24.46
CA LYS A 45 -9.04 10.37 -25.32
C LYS A 45 -7.54 10.70 -25.45
N PRO A 46 -7.10 11.97 -25.67
CA PRO A 46 -5.66 12.28 -25.77
C PRO A 46 -4.90 11.99 -24.47
N ILE A 47 -5.49 12.34 -23.32
CA ILE A 47 -4.88 12.09 -22.01
C ILE A 47 -4.90 10.59 -21.68
N LYS A 48 -5.93 9.86 -22.11
CA LYS A 48 -5.98 8.39 -21.97
C LYS A 48 -4.78 7.71 -22.64
N LYS A 49 -4.36 8.16 -23.83
CA LYS A 49 -3.20 7.61 -24.55
C LYS A 49 -1.88 7.85 -23.79
N ILE A 50 -1.70 9.05 -23.24
CA ILE A 50 -0.52 9.40 -22.43
C ILE A 50 -0.50 8.56 -21.16
N THR A 51 -1.64 8.47 -20.46
CA THR A 51 -1.72 7.72 -19.20
C THR A 51 -1.58 6.21 -19.39
N THR A 52 -2.10 5.61 -20.47
CA THR A 52 -1.83 4.19 -20.76
C THR A 52 -0.37 3.94 -21.10
N PHE A 53 0.30 4.87 -21.81
CA PHE A 53 1.73 4.76 -22.06
C PHE A 53 2.54 4.82 -20.75
N ILE A 54 2.22 5.76 -19.85
CA ILE A 54 2.88 5.90 -18.54
C ILE A 54 2.59 4.70 -17.62
N LYS A 55 1.37 4.16 -17.66
CA LYS A 55 0.97 3.00 -16.82
C LYS A 55 1.46 1.67 -17.35
N SER A 56 1.71 1.54 -18.66
CA SER A 56 2.16 0.30 -19.30
C SER A 56 3.34 -0.39 -18.59
N PRO A 57 4.41 0.31 -18.16
CA PRO A 57 5.52 -0.34 -17.47
C PRO A 57 5.21 -0.78 -16.03
N PHE A 58 4.11 -0.32 -15.44
CA PHE A 58 3.68 -0.69 -14.08
C PHE A 58 2.62 -1.78 -14.07
N GLN A 59 2.38 -2.45 -15.20
CA GLN A 59 1.46 -3.57 -15.28
C GLN A 59 2.22 -4.86 -15.02
N GLN A 60 1.63 -5.73 -14.20
CA GLN A 60 2.14 -7.08 -13.99
C GLN A 60 2.11 -7.85 -15.32
N PHE A 61 3.21 -8.54 -15.62
CA PHE A 61 3.37 -9.30 -16.86
C PHE A 61 2.35 -10.43 -17.01
N LEU A 62 2.20 -11.21 -15.94
CA LEU A 62 1.35 -12.38 -15.88
C LEU A 62 0.68 -12.44 -14.52
N THR A 63 -0.65 -12.37 -14.50
CA THR A 63 -1.42 -12.52 -13.25
C THR A 63 -1.61 -13.99 -12.91
N LEU A 64 -1.82 -14.30 -11.62
CA LEU A 64 -2.04 -15.68 -11.17
C LEU A 64 -3.27 -16.33 -11.83
N ASP A 65 -4.36 -15.57 -11.98
CA ASP A 65 -5.58 -16.02 -12.65
C ASP A 65 -5.30 -16.40 -14.13
N ASP A 66 -4.58 -15.54 -14.87
CA ASP A 66 -4.21 -15.78 -16.27
C ASP A 66 -3.29 -17.00 -16.41
N ALA A 67 -2.36 -17.19 -15.46
CA ALA A 67 -1.44 -18.32 -15.45
C ALA A 67 -2.15 -19.65 -15.18
N LEU A 68 -3.09 -19.66 -14.23
CA LEU A 68 -3.92 -20.82 -13.92
C LEU A 68 -4.83 -21.20 -15.10
N GLU A 69 -5.36 -20.22 -15.84
CA GLU A 69 -6.13 -20.47 -17.07
C GLU A 69 -5.34 -21.22 -18.13
N VAL A 70 -4.08 -20.83 -18.36
CA VAL A 70 -3.21 -21.51 -19.33
C VAL A 70 -2.80 -22.92 -18.87
N THR A 71 -2.67 -23.13 -17.56
CA THR A 71 -2.18 -24.39 -16.98
C THR A 71 -3.27 -25.47 -16.95
N VAL A 72 -4.49 -25.11 -16.54
CA VAL A 72 -5.61 -26.07 -16.38
C VAL A 72 -6.33 -26.36 -17.70
N GLY A 73 -6.19 -25.50 -18.72
CA GLY A 73 -6.82 -25.69 -20.04
C GLY A 73 -8.33 -25.37 -20.07
N PRO A 74 -8.95 -25.36 -21.26
CA PRO A 74 -10.36 -24.97 -21.46
C PRO A 74 -11.39 -26.06 -21.16
N GLU A 75 -10.99 -27.28 -20.79
CA GLU A 75 -11.89 -28.44 -20.58
C GLU A 75 -12.49 -28.54 -19.16
N GLY A 76 -12.23 -27.57 -18.28
CA GLY A 76 -13.05 -27.36 -17.10
C GLY A 76 -14.24 -26.49 -17.49
N GLU A 77 -15.43 -27.10 -17.61
CA GLU A 77 -16.70 -26.45 -17.95
C GLU A 77 -16.78 -25.03 -17.37
N ILE A 78 -16.89 -24.08 -18.30
CA ILE A 78 -17.23 -22.69 -18.02
C ILE A 78 -18.72 -22.69 -17.66
N ASP A 79 -19.04 -22.94 -16.39
CA ASP A 79 -20.21 -22.32 -15.79
C ASP A 79 -20.11 -22.24 -14.26
N GLU A 80 -20.82 -21.26 -13.71
CA GLU A 80 -21.10 -21.06 -12.28
C GLU A 80 -19.96 -20.45 -11.43
N LEU A 81 -19.85 -19.12 -11.56
CA LEU A 81 -19.47 -18.18 -10.50
C LEU A 81 -18.08 -18.41 -9.88
N LYS A 82 -17.11 -17.54 -10.22
CA LYS A 82 -16.00 -17.19 -9.31
C LYS A 82 -16.62 -16.96 -7.92
N LYS A 83 -16.57 -17.95 -7.02
CA LYS A 83 -16.98 -17.80 -5.64
C LYS A 83 -15.88 -17.00 -4.97
N LYS A 84 -15.81 -15.71 -5.32
CA LYS A 84 -14.92 -14.74 -4.71
C LYS A 84 -15.15 -14.88 -3.22
N ARG A 85 -14.16 -15.43 -2.51
CA ARG A 85 -14.21 -15.53 -1.06
C ARG A 85 -14.60 -14.15 -0.56
N ARG A 86 -15.72 -14.10 0.16
CA ARG A 86 -16.27 -12.81 0.60
C ARG A 86 -15.20 -12.12 1.43
N PRO A 87 -14.99 -10.81 1.22
CA PRO A 87 -14.08 -10.05 2.04
C PRO A 87 -14.51 -10.21 3.50
N ALA A 88 -13.54 -10.44 4.38
CA ALA A 88 -13.84 -10.62 5.79
C ALA A 88 -14.44 -9.32 6.33
N THR A 89 -15.69 -9.39 6.80
CA THR A 89 -16.45 -8.20 7.23
C THR A 89 -15.76 -7.47 8.38
N TRP A 90 -15.08 -8.20 9.26
CA TRP A 90 -14.30 -7.63 10.35
C TRP A 90 -13.15 -6.74 9.85
N VAL A 91 -12.52 -7.08 8.71
CA VAL A 91 -11.43 -6.26 8.12
C VAL A 91 -12.00 -4.92 7.68
N THR A 92 -13.10 -4.94 6.93
CA THR A 92 -13.79 -3.70 6.52
C THR A 92 -14.20 -2.87 7.73
N PHE A 93 -14.75 -3.52 8.77
CA PHE A 93 -15.16 -2.85 9.99
C PHE A 93 -13.99 -2.16 10.70
N VAL A 94 -12.88 -2.86 10.92
CA VAL A 94 -11.68 -2.32 11.61
C VAL A 94 -11.06 -1.18 10.81
N LEU A 95 -10.80 -1.39 9.51
CA LEU A 95 -10.19 -0.37 8.65
C LEU A 95 -11.04 0.90 8.60
N THR A 96 -12.36 0.75 8.46
CA THR A 96 -13.29 1.88 8.37
C THR A 96 -13.43 2.60 9.70
N THR A 97 -13.61 1.87 10.81
CA THR A 97 -13.88 2.47 12.12
C THR A 97 -12.70 3.28 12.61
N ILE A 98 -11.48 2.73 12.52
CA ILE A 98 -10.27 3.45 12.93
C ILE A 98 -10.05 4.67 12.04
N ALA A 99 -10.17 4.54 10.72
CA ALA A 99 -9.98 5.66 9.81
C ALA A 99 -11.04 6.77 9.98
N LEU A 100 -12.30 6.42 10.25
CA LEU A 100 -13.36 7.39 10.56
C LEU A 100 -13.08 8.11 11.88
N PHE A 101 -12.64 7.38 12.90
CA PHE A 101 -12.27 7.97 14.18
C PHE A 101 -11.12 8.97 14.02
N GLU A 102 -10.06 8.60 13.29
CA GLU A 102 -8.95 9.50 12.97
C GLU A 102 -9.43 10.75 12.21
N ALA A 103 -10.26 10.59 11.18
CA ALA A 103 -10.82 11.72 10.45
C ALA A 103 -11.61 12.67 11.38
N ALA A 104 -12.42 12.13 12.29
CA ALA A 104 -13.19 12.91 13.26
C ALA A 104 -12.29 13.63 14.26
N VAL A 105 -11.24 12.97 14.76
CA VAL A 105 -10.25 13.57 15.66
C VAL A 105 -9.55 14.75 14.98
N TRP A 106 -9.09 14.58 13.74
CA TRP A 106 -8.44 15.66 12.98
C TRP A 106 -9.37 16.85 12.76
N LEU A 107 -10.63 16.62 12.37
CA LEU A 107 -11.62 17.68 12.24
C LEU A 107 -11.91 18.38 13.58
N GLY A 108 -12.00 17.61 14.67
CA GLY A 108 -12.19 18.14 16.02
C GLY A 108 -11.01 19.01 16.48
N VAL A 109 -9.77 18.58 16.22
CA VAL A 109 -8.56 19.37 16.49
C VAL A 109 -8.58 20.67 15.67
N GLY A 110 -8.93 20.61 14.39
CA GLY A 110 -9.07 21.80 13.54
C GLY A 110 -10.11 22.77 14.08
N ALA A 111 -11.29 22.29 14.47
CA ALA A 111 -12.36 23.11 15.05
C ALA A 111 -11.95 23.74 16.39
N TYR A 112 -11.28 22.97 17.26
CA TYR A 112 -10.77 23.48 18.53
C TYR A 112 -9.74 24.61 18.34
N ARG A 113 -8.81 24.45 17.40
CA ARG A 113 -7.81 25.49 17.07
C ARG A 113 -8.47 26.74 16.49
N ILE A 114 -9.50 26.59 15.66
CA ILE A 114 -10.30 27.72 15.18
C ILE A 114 -10.89 28.53 16.34
N ALA A 115 -11.41 27.85 17.36
CA ALA A 115 -12.08 28.48 18.49
C ALA A 115 -11.12 29.12 19.50
N THR A 116 -9.90 28.59 19.64
CA THR A 116 -8.98 28.96 20.73
C THR A 116 -7.80 29.82 20.29
N GLU A 117 -7.35 29.73 19.03
CA GLU A 117 -6.17 30.45 18.57
C GLU A 117 -6.48 31.91 18.22
N GLY A 118 -5.65 32.81 18.75
CA GLY A 118 -5.64 34.23 18.37
C GLY A 118 -4.84 34.47 17.09
N GLY A 119 -5.36 35.31 16.20
CA GLY A 119 -4.71 35.66 14.94
C GLY A 119 -5.32 34.95 13.73
N LEU A 120 -5.70 35.72 12.71
CA LEU A 120 -6.42 35.21 11.55
C LEU A 120 -5.59 34.20 10.74
N GLU A 121 -4.32 34.51 10.46
CA GLU A 121 -3.47 33.68 9.58
C GLU A 121 -3.16 32.30 10.17
N ARG A 122 -2.71 32.24 11.43
CA ARG A 122 -2.39 30.98 12.11
C ARG A 122 -3.61 30.07 12.22
N ARG A 123 -4.76 30.68 12.53
CA ARG A 123 -6.05 29.98 12.63
C ARG A 123 -6.42 29.26 11.34
N TRP A 124 -6.37 29.96 10.20
CA TRP A 124 -6.69 29.36 8.90
C TRP A 124 -5.67 28.31 8.49
N TRP A 125 -4.39 28.55 8.77
CA TRP A 125 -3.33 27.59 8.49
C TRP A 125 -3.57 26.27 9.21
N ASP A 126 -3.74 26.30 10.53
CA ASP A 126 -3.93 25.07 11.32
C ASP A 126 -5.25 24.36 11.02
N ALA A 127 -6.32 25.13 10.79
CA ALA A 127 -7.60 24.58 10.32
C ALA A 127 -7.46 23.86 8.97
N SER A 128 -6.80 24.50 8.00
CA SER A 128 -6.59 23.93 6.67
C SER A 128 -5.76 22.65 6.73
N ARG A 129 -4.70 22.64 7.55
CA ARG A 129 -3.84 21.46 7.76
C ARG A 129 -4.63 20.28 8.33
N ALA A 130 -5.44 20.55 9.35
CA ALA A 130 -6.30 19.54 9.96
C ALA A 130 -7.34 19.00 8.96
N GLY A 131 -8.00 19.87 8.20
CA GLY A 131 -8.96 19.48 7.17
C GLY A 131 -8.33 18.68 6.02
N ILE A 132 -7.15 19.08 5.56
CA ILE A 132 -6.39 18.37 4.54
C ILE A 132 -5.99 16.98 5.04
N THR A 133 -5.53 16.86 6.29
CA THR A 133 -5.19 15.55 6.87
C THR A 133 -6.42 14.67 6.99
N ALA A 134 -7.54 15.22 7.48
CA ALA A 134 -8.81 14.51 7.57
C ALA A 134 -9.31 13.99 6.21
N PHE A 135 -9.07 14.72 5.12
CA PHE A 135 -9.42 14.27 3.77
C PHE A 135 -8.77 12.94 3.38
N SER A 136 -7.49 12.75 3.72
CA SER A 136 -6.81 11.47 3.47
C SER A 136 -7.40 10.32 4.29
N TRP A 137 -7.76 10.58 5.55
CA TRP A 137 -8.44 9.60 6.42
C TRP A 137 -9.86 9.28 5.97
N MET A 138 -10.61 10.24 5.42
CA MET A 138 -11.91 9.98 4.80
C MET A 138 -11.81 9.05 3.60
N TYR A 139 -10.77 9.20 2.77
CA TYR A 139 -10.50 8.22 1.71
C TYR A 139 -10.21 6.83 2.30
N ALA A 140 -9.39 6.76 3.35
CA ALA A 140 -9.10 5.51 4.02
C ALA A 140 -10.34 4.81 4.61
N ALA A 141 -11.32 5.59 5.10
CA ALA A 141 -12.58 5.08 5.61
C ALA A 141 -13.56 4.63 4.50
N THR A 142 -13.65 5.40 3.41
CA THR A 142 -14.63 5.14 2.33
C THR A 142 -14.21 3.99 1.41
N ARG A 143 -12.91 3.77 1.26
CA ARG A 143 -12.37 2.78 0.34
C ARG A 143 -12.75 1.33 0.70
N PRO A 144 -12.60 0.85 1.95
CA PRO A 144 -13.05 -0.49 2.35
C PRO A 144 -14.57 -0.70 2.22
N LEU A 145 -15.37 0.36 2.40
CA LEU A 145 -16.83 0.30 2.26
C LEU A 145 -17.28 0.14 0.81
N THR A 146 -16.71 0.94 -0.08
CA THR A 146 -17.12 0.97 -1.50
C THR A 146 -16.53 -0.17 -2.32
N HIS A 147 -15.32 -0.62 -1.97
CA HIS A 147 -14.58 -1.65 -2.70
C HIS A 147 -13.91 -2.64 -1.74
N PRO A 148 -14.69 -3.44 -0.99
CA PRO A 148 -14.12 -4.41 -0.07
C PRO A 148 -13.38 -5.50 -0.85
N LYS A 149 -12.12 -5.74 -0.49
CA LYS A 149 -11.25 -6.75 -1.12
C LYS A 149 -10.79 -7.77 -0.07
N PRO A 150 -10.73 -9.07 -0.42
CA PRO A 150 -10.20 -10.10 0.45
C PRO A 150 -8.66 -10.13 0.49
N THR A 151 -8.01 -9.39 -0.42
CA THR A 151 -6.55 -9.26 -0.55
C THR A 151 -6.09 -7.85 -0.13
N PRO A 152 -4.79 -7.63 0.15
CA PRO A 152 -4.27 -6.33 0.54
C PRO A 152 -4.68 -5.19 -0.41
N PRO A 153 -5.40 -4.16 0.07
CA PRO A 153 -5.62 -2.95 -0.71
C PRO A 153 -4.33 -2.12 -0.74
N TYR A 154 -3.50 -2.32 -1.77
CA TYR A 154 -2.18 -1.65 -1.91
C TYR A 154 -2.24 -0.12 -1.89
N ASP A 155 -3.36 0.48 -2.29
CA ASP A 155 -3.57 1.92 -2.17
C ASP A 155 -3.69 2.37 -0.71
N LEU A 156 -4.46 1.65 0.11
CA LEU A 156 -4.53 1.91 1.55
C LEU A 156 -3.23 1.56 2.27
N PHE A 157 -2.60 0.46 1.88
CA PHE A 157 -1.28 0.08 2.39
C PHE A 157 -0.27 1.21 2.21
N THR A 158 -0.15 1.73 0.98
CA THR A 158 0.76 2.84 0.67
C THR A 158 0.41 4.09 1.45
N LEU A 159 -0.90 4.41 1.55
CA LEU A 159 -1.36 5.56 2.33
C LEU A 159 -0.99 5.44 3.82
N TYR A 160 -1.13 4.26 4.42
CA TYR A 160 -0.75 4.03 5.82
C TYR A 160 0.77 4.07 6.03
N ILE A 161 1.57 3.60 5.08
CA ILE A 161 3.04 3.77 5.11
C ILE A 161 3.42 5.26 5.04
N ILE A 162 2.76 6.04 4.17
CA ILE A 162 2.97 7.49 4.10
C ILE A 162 2.61 8.15 5.44
N HIS A 163 1.43 7.84 6.00
CA HIS A 163 1.02 8.34 7.32
C HIS A 163 1.98 7.94 8.43
N MET A 164 2.50 6.71 8.41
CA MET A 164 3.51 6.25 9.36
C MET A 164 4.78 7.08 9.25
N GLY A 165 5.30 7.25 8.03
CA GLY A 165 6.52 8.04 7.78
C GLY A 165 6.39 9.49 8.25
N VAL A 166 5.33 10.20 7.84
CA VAL A 166 5.12 11.59 8.26
C VAL A 166 4.77 11.70 9.75
N GLY A 167 4.08 10.70 10.31
CA GLY A 167 3.76 10.64 11.74
C GLY A 167 5.01 10.47 12.60
N VAL A 168 5.94 9.62 12.18
CA VAL A 168 7.24 9.43 12.85
C VAL A 168 8.08 10.71 12.74
N LEU A 169 8.09 11.37 11.59
CA LEU A 169 8.79 12.66 11.42
C LEU A 169 8.22 13.75 12.34
N GLU A 170 6.90 13.88 12.41
CA GLU A 170 6.22 14.83 13.31
C GLU A 170 6.50 14.51 14.79
N PHE A 171 6.34 13.24 15.18
CA PHE A 171 6.50 12.83 16.57
C PHE A 171 7.96 12.92 17.03
N GLY A 172 8.89 12.47 16.19
CA GLY A 172 10.33 12.64 16.41
C GLY A 172 10.74 14.11 16.43
N GLY A 173 10.12 14.94 15.60
CA GLY A 173 10.32 16.39 15.57
C GLY A 173 10.06 17.08 16.91
N ILE A 174 9.06 16.61 17.68
CA ILE A 174 8.79 17.15 19.03
C ILE A 174 10.00 16.94 19.96
N PHE A 175 10.59 15.74 19.95
CA PHE A 175 11.76 15.44 20.77
C PHE A 175 13.01 16.12 20.22
N PHE A 176 13.14 16.27 18.91
CA PHE A 176 14.22 17.00 18.29
C PHE A 176 14.21 18.47 18.73
N ASP A 177 13.06 19.15 18.63
CA ASP A 177 12.92 20.55 19.01
C ASP A 177 13.25 20.76 20.50
N HIS A 178 12.79 19.84 21.36
CA HIS A 178 13.10 19.89 22.78
C HIS A 178 14.59 19.73 23.09
N ASN A 179 15.23 18.71 22.51
CA ASN A 179 16.62 18.38 22.83
C ASN A 179 17.64 19.32 22.18
N ILE A 180 17.33 19.85 20.98
CA ILE A 180 18.27 20.67 20.20
C ILE A 180 18.03 22.16 20.40
N TYR A 181 16.77 22.60 20.35
CA TYR A 181 16.42 24.02 20.46
C TYR A 181 15.97 24.43 21.87
N GLY A 182 15.81 23.46 22.79
CA GLY A 182 15.39 23.74 24.17
C GLY A 182 13.92 24.14 24.28
N GLU A 183 13.11 23.88 23.24
CA GLU A 183 11.68 24.20 23.26
C GLU A 183 10.97 23.36 24.34
N PRO A 184 10.01 23.94 25.09
CA PRO A 184 9.28 23.19 26.10
C PRO A 184 8.46 22.07 25.45
N LEU A 185 8.45 20.90 26.11
CA LEU A 185 7.62 19.79 25.63
C LEU A 185 6.14 20.21 25.60
N PRO A 186 5.39 19.80 24.56
CA PRO A 186 3.97 20.05 24.51
C PRO A 186 3.28 19.27 25.65
N GLY A 187 2.09 19.74 26.05
CA GLY A 187 1.35 19.10 27.13
C GLY A 187 1.14 17.59 26.90
N THR A 188 1.12 16.81 27.98
CA THR A 188 1.07 15.34 27.95
C THR A 188 -0.01 14.79 27.02
N PHE A 189 -1.17 15.45 26.94
CA PHE A 189 -2.26 15.07 26.05
C PHE A 189 -1.85 15.07 24.56
N VAL A 190 -1.02 16.04 24.13
CA VAL A 190 -0.52 16.10 22.75
C VAL A 190 0.43 14.93 22.50
N ILE A 191 1.34 14.62 23.42
CA ILE A 191 2.28 13.49 23.27
C ILE A 191 1.50 12.17 23.17
N VAL A 192 0.54 11.97 24.09
CA VAL A 192 -0.29 10.75 24.11
C VAL A 192 -1.12 10.63 22.84
N SER A 193 -1.76 11.71 22.37
CA SER A 193 -2.55 11.66 21.12
C SER A 193 -1.70 11.36 19.88
N ARG A 194 -0.48 11.91 19.78
CA ARG A 194 0.45 11.57 18.69
C ARG A 194 0.89 10.11 18.73
N ALA A 195 1.20 9.59 19.92
CA ALA A 195 1.53 8.18 20.12
C ALA A 195 0.35 7.26 19.77
N MET A 196 -0.87 7.62 20.17
CA MET A 196 -2.09 6.88 19.82
C MET A 196 -2.34 6.86 18.31
N ASN A 197 -2.17 7.99 17.60
CA ASN A 197 -2.28 8.04 16.14
C ASN A 197 -1.25 7.10 15.46
N LEU A 198 0.00 7.07 15.93
CA LEU A 198 0.99 6.11 15.43
C LEU A 198 0.58 4.65 15.72
N GLY A 199 0.05 4.38 16.91
CA GLY A 199 -0.50 3.07 17.27
C GLY A 199 -1.68 2.65 16.38
N ALA A 200 -2.57 3.58 16.05
CA ALA A 200 -3.69 3.34 15.14
C ALA A 200 -3.21 3.01 13.72
N ILE A 201 -2.24 3.77 13.19
CA ILE A 201 -1.63 3.48 11.89
C ILE A 201 -0.95 2.11 11.91
N LEU A 202 -0.22 1.77 12.97
CA LEU A 202 0.42 0.46 13.12
C LEU A 202 -0.61 -0.67 13.12
N ALA A 203 -1.71 -0.52 13.86
CA ALA A 203 -2.80 -1.50 13.89
C ALA A 203 -3.41 -1.71 12.50
N LEU A 204 -3.65 -0.62 11.75
CA LEU A 204 -4.14 -0.68 10.37
C LEU A 204 -3.15 -1.40 9.44
N LEU A 205 -1.85 -1.11 9.56
CA LEU A 205 -0.81 -1.81 8.81
C LEU A 205 -0.78 -3.30 9.15
N VAL A 206 -0.84 -3.68 10.42
CA VAL A 206 -0.88 -5.09 10.85
C VAL A 206 -2.08 -5.82 10.23
N VAL A 207 -3.26 -5.20 10.20
CA VAL A 207 -4.45 -5.77 9.55
C VAL A 207 -4.17 -6.01 8.07
N VAL A 208 -3.64 -5.03 7.35
CA VAL A 208 -3.34 -5.17 5.91
C VAL A 208 -2.24 -6.19 5.64
N PHE A 209 -1.19 -6.22 6.45
CA PHE A 209 -0.10 -7.21 6.38
C PHE A 209 -0.57 -8.64 6.62
N SER A 210 -1.64 -8.81 7.41
CA SER A 210 -2.23 -10.11 7.72
C SER A 210 -3.13 -10.65 6.60
N LEU A 211 -3.46 -9.84 5.60
CA LEU A 211 -4.31 -10.27 4.49
C LEU A 211 -3.54 -11.17 3.50
N PRO A 212 -4.18 -12.22 2.96
CA PRO A 212 -3.57 -13.12 1.98
C PRO A 212 -3.33 -12.41 0.64
N LEU A 213 -2.20 -12.68 -0.01
CA LEU A 213 -1.85 -12.10 -1.31
C LEU A 213 -2.88 -12.47 -2.38
N ASN A 214 -3.25 -13.74 -2.45
CA ASN A 214 -4.30 -14.24 -3.32
C ASN A 214 -5.27 -15.14 -2.57
N VAL A 215 -6.48 -15.26 -3.13
CA VAL A 215 -7.49 -16.20 -2.66
C VAL A 215 -7.49 -17.38 -3.62
N PRO A 216 -7.42 -18.64 -3.11
CA PRO A 216 -7.56 -19.81 -3.96
C PRO A 216 -8.86 -19.76 -4.78
N SER A 217 -8.73 -19.92 -6.10
CA SER A 217 -9.87 -20.10 -6.99
C SER A 217 -10.32 -21.56 -6.96
N GLU A 218 -11.48 -21.88 -7.53
CA GLU A 218 -11.97 -23.27 -7.61
C GLU A 218 -11.04 -24.21 -8.37
N LYS A 219 -10.13 -23.65 -9.18
CA LYS A 219 -9.07 -24.39 -9.88
C LYS A 219 -7.98 -24.92 -8.96
N VAL A 220 -7.93 -24.48 -7.70
CA VAL A 220 -6.90 -24.85 -6.74
C VAL A 220 -7.56 -25.43 -5.51
N ASN A 221 -7.29 -26.72 -5.26
CA ASN A 221 -7.72 -27.38 -4.04
C ASN A 221 -6.95 -26.82 -2.83
N VAL A 222 -7.69 -26.29 -1.85
CA VAL A 222 -7.12 -25.65 -0.66
C VAL A 222 -6.32 -26.65 0.18
N GLU A 223 -6.68 -27.93 0.16
CA GLU A 223 -6.01 -28.98 0.94
C GLU A 223 -4.62 -29.35 0.41
N ASP A 224 -4.34 -28.97 -0.84
CA ASP A 224 -3.08 -29.25 -1.54
C ASP A 224 -2.05 -28.13 -1.34
N ILE A 225 -2.47 -26.96 -0.82
CA ILE A 225 -1.60 -25.83 -0.50
C ILE A 225 -0.66 -26.20 0.65
N GLY A 226 0.65 -26.10 0.40
CA GLY A 226 1.68 -26.52 1.36
C GLY A 226 1.99 -28.03 1.35
N LYS A 227 1.30 -28.81 0.49
CA LYS A 227 1.63 -30.21 0.21
C LYS A 227 2.25 -30.35 -1.17
N SER A 228 1.47 -30.09 -2.22
CA SER A 228 1.90 -30.15 -3.62
C SER A 228 1.87 -28.77 -4.30
N VAL A 229 0.99 -27.87 -3.86
CA VAL A 229 0.91 -26.49 -4.36
C VAL A 229 1.73 -25.55 -3.48
N SER A 230 2.51 -24.66 -4.10
CA SER A 230 3.31 -23.67 -3.36
C SER A 230 2.42 -22.78 -2.48
N PRO A 231 2.75 -22.59 -1.19
CA PRO A 231 2.04 -21.67 -0.31
C PRO A 231 2.39 -20.20 -0.57
N GLU A 232 3.42 -19.92 -1.38
CA GLU A 232 3.90 -18.57 -1.71
C GLU A 232 2.77 -17.65 -2.23
N ASP A 233 1.95 -18.14 -3.14
CA ASP A 233 0.90 -17.34 -3.79
C ASP A 233 -0.27 -16.98 -2.85
N TYR A 234 -0.45 -17.73 -1.77
CA TYR A 234 -1.63 -17.67 -0.89
C TYR A 234 -1.32 -17.23 0.54
N THR A 235 -0.03 -17.00 0.85
CA THR A 235 0.41 -16.51 2.16
C THR A 235 -0.02 -15.07 2.39
N SER A 236 0.05 -14.60 3.64
CA SER A 236 -0.20 -13.20 3.97
C SER A 236 0.88 -12.29 3.40
N LEU A 237 0.61 -11.00 3.21
CA LEU A 237 1.63 -10.04 2.78
C LEU A 237 2.84 -10.07 3.73
N TRP A 238 2.63 -10.22 5.04
CA TRP A 238 3.69 -10.44 6.02
C TRP A 238 4.44 -11.76 5.76
N GLY A 239 3.70 -12.85 5.55
CA GLY A 239 4.31 -14.15 5.29
C GLY A 239 5.16 -14.17 4.03
N TRP A 240 4.78 -13.40 3.01
CA TRP A 240 5.54 -13.22 1.78
C TRP A 240 6.80 -12.39 2.02
N THR A 241 6.66 -11.19 2.61
CA THR A 241 7.78 -10.27 2.88
C THR A 241 8.82 -10.84 3.85
N SER A 242 8.40 -11.62 4.84
CA SER A 242 9.30 -12.28 5.82
C SER A 242 9.78 -13.66 5.39
N PHE A 243 9.42 -14.14 4.19
CA PHE A 243 9.68 -15.50 3.71
C PHE A 243 9.16 -16.62 4.64
N HIS A 244 8.19 -16.31 5.52
CA HIS A 244 7.61 -17.27 6.45
C HIS A 244 6.95 -18.45 5.75
N TRP A 245 6.48 -18.28 4.52
CA TRP A 245 5.86 -19.35 3.73
C TRP A 245 6.80 -20.52 3.43
N VAL A 246 8.13 -20.32 3.46
CA VAL A 246 9.14 -21.38 3.24
C VAL A 246 9.38 -22.21 4.51
N HIS A 247 9.09 -21.63 5.69
CA HIS A 247 9.39 -22.24 6.99
C HIS A 247 8.88 -23.68 7.17
N PRO A 248 7.67 -24.08 6.71
CA PRO A 248 7.21 -25.46 6.82
C PRO A 248 8.12 -26.47 6.09
N LEU A 249 8.69 -26.09 4.94
CA LEU A 249 9.61 -26.94 4.18
C LEU A 249 10.97 -27.05 4.88
N VAL A 250 11.50 -25.93 5.39
CA VAL A 250 12.74 -25.91 6.19
C VAL A 250 12.60 -26.79 7.43
N LYS A 251 11.47 -26.66 8.14
CA LYS A 251 11.19 -27.46 9.32
C LYS A 251 11.12 -28.95 8.98
N ARG A 252 10.47 -29.34 7.88
CA ARG A 252 10.43 -30.74 7.42
C ARG A 252 11.84 -31.26 7.10
N GLY A 253 12.61 -30.49 6.34
CA GLY A 253 14.01 -30.83 6.00
C GLY A 253 14.95 -30.93 7.20
N THR A 254 14.59 -30.34 8.34
CA THR A 254 15.37 -30.45 9.59
C THR A 254 15.24 -31.83 10.24
N TYR A 255 14.09 -32.49 10.11
CA TYR A 255 13.80 -33.75 10.79
C TYR A 255 13.78 -34.96 9.84
N THR A 256 13.65 -34.73 8.53
CA THR A 256 13.53 -35.78 7.51
C THR A 256 14.25 -35.38 6.24
N THR A 257 14.91 -36.33 5.58
CA THR A 257 15.48 -36.12 4.23
C THR A 257 14.34 -35.89 3.23
N LEU A 258 14.36 -34.73 2.56
CA LEU A 258 13.37 -34.36 1.56
C LEU A 258 13.65 -35.07 0.23
N ASN A 259 12.60 -35.60 -0.40
CA ASN A 259 12.64 -36.15 -1.76
C ASN A 259 11.87 -35.24 -2.73
N GLU A 260 11.93 -35.55 -4.02
CA GLU A 260 11.19 -34.83 -5.08
C GLU A 260 9.70 -34.60 -4.79
N PRO A 261 8.90 -35.58 -4.31
CA PRO A 261 7.48 -35.34 -4.00
C PRO A 261 7.24 -34.49 -2.75
N ASP A 262 8.26 -34.24 -1.92
CA ASP A 262 8.13 -33.40 -0.73
C ASP A 262 8.25 -31.90 -1.04
N VAL A 263 8.69 -31.55 -2.25
CA VAL A 263 8.86 -30.19 -2.72
C VAL A 263 7.61 -29.75 -3.48
N TRP A 264 7.18 -28.51 -3.23
CA TRP A 264 6.02 -27.94 -3.91
C TRP A 264 6.28 -27.70 -5.39
N ALA A 265 5.23 -27.82 -6.20
CA ALA A 265 5.26 -27.34 -7.56
C ALA A 265 5.49 -25.81 -7.59
N LEU A 266 6.23 -25.38 -8.60
CA LEU A 266 6.50 -23.96 -8.83
C LEU A 266 5.18 -23.18 -9.04
N SER A 267 5.12 -21.93 -8.56
CA SER A 267 3.98 -21.03 -8.78
C SER A 267 3.58 -21.02 -10.26
N PRO A 268 2.27 -21.07 -10.61
CA PRO A 268 1.81 -21.01 -11.99
C PRO A 268 2.38 -19.83 -12.78
N THR A 269 2.64 -18.71 -12.12
CA THR A 269 3.19 -17.50 -12.73
C THR A 269 4.65 -17.66 -13.19
N LEU A 270 5.37 -18.64 -12.65
CA LEU A 270 6.77 -18.94 -12.96
C LEU A 270 6.92 -20.19 -13.84
N GLN A 271 5.81 -20.86 -14.19
CA GLN A 271 5.85 -22.05 -15.04
C GLN A 271 6.09 -21.69 -16.52
N SER A 272 6.81 -22.58 -17.22
CA SER A 272 7.26 -22.34 -18.60
C SER A 272 6.11 -22.10 -19.59
N ARG A 273 5.04 -22.90 -19.51
CA ARG A 273 3.89 -22.82 -20.43
C ARG A 273 3.13 -21.49 -20.30
N PRO A 274 2.68 -21.04 -19.10
CA PRO A 274 2.09 -19.71 -18.92
C PRO A 274 3.01 -18.56 -19.36
N VAL A 275 4.27 -18.57 -18.92
CA VAL A 275 5.25 -17.52 -19.24
C VAL A 275 5.47 -17.40 -20.75
N PHE A 276 5.71 -18.53 -21.43
CA PHE A 276 5.91 -18.55 -22.88
C PHE A 276 4.66 -18.09 -23.64
N THR A 277 3.47 -18.53 -23.19
CA THR A 277 2.19 -18.13 -23.79
C THR A 277 1.92 -16.62 -23.62
N ALA A 278 2.28 -16.04 -22.47
CA ALA A 278 2.16 -14.60 -22.25
C ALA A 278 3.18 -13.82 -23.08
N PHE A 279 4.43 -14.28 -23.14
CA PHE A 279 5.50 -13.63 -23.89
C PHE A 279 5.25 -13.66 -25.41
N SER A 280 4.71 -14.76 -25.93
CA SER A 280 4.40 -14.90 -27.36
C SER A 280 3.33 -13.91 -27.84
N LYS A 281 2.39 -13.52 -26.96
CA LYS A 281 1.36 -12.50 -27.22
C LYS A 281 1.90 -11.08 -27.33
N ILE A 282 3.10 -10.78 -26.81
CA ILE A 282 3.68 -9.43 -26.87
C ILE A 282 4.12 -9.12 -28.30
N THR A 283 3.34 -8.28 -28.97
CA THR A 283 3.62 -7.73 -30.31
C THR A 283 4.40 -6.42 -30.20
N ARG A 284 5.64 -6.50 -29.72
CA ARG A 284 6.62 -5.40 -29.86
C ARG A 284 7.70 -5.81 -30.86
N GLY A 285 8.52 -4.85 -31.30
CA GLY A 285 9.62 -5.09 -32.24
C GLY A 285 10.70 -6.03 -31.69
N GLY A 286 11.97 -5.80 -32.01
CA GLY A 286 13.08 -6.69 -31.66
C GLY A 286 13.07 -7.25 -30.23
N LEU A 287 13.71 -8.41 -30.04
CA LEU A 287 13.66 -9.24 -28.83
C LEU A 287 13.86 -8.45 -27.53
N VAL A 288 14.85 -7.55 -27.49
CA VAL A 288 15.15 -6.71 -26.32
C VAL A 288 13.95 -5.87 -25.88
N ARG A 289 13.20 -5.28 -26.83
CA ARG A 289 12.02 -4.47 -26.52
C ARG A 289 10.87 -5.31 -25.97
N ARG A 290 10.76 -6.58 -26.39
CA ARG A 290 9.77 -7.53 -25.85
C ARG A 290 10.14 -7.94 -24.43
N LEU A 291 11.42 -8.24 -24.18
CA LEU A 291 11.92 -8.59 -22.84
C LEU A 291 11.76 -7.43 -21.85
N LEU A 292 12.13 -6.21 -22.24
CA LEU A 292 11.94 -5.03 -21.39
C LEU A 292 10.46 -4.75 -21.12
N ALA A 293 9.59 -4.97 -22.10
CA ALA A 293 8.16 -4.78 -21.89
C ALA A 293 7.59 -5.82 -20.92
N ALA A 294 7.98 -7.09 -21.07
CA ALA A 294 7.56 -8.17 -20.20
C ALA A 294 8.02 -7.94 -18.75
N ASN A 295 9.27 -7.55 -18.52
CA ASN A 295 9.84 -7.46 -17.17
C ASN A 295 9.92 -6.03 -16.63
N SER A 296 9.17 -5.09 -17.21
CA SER A 296 9.30 -3.66 -16.86
C SER A 296 8.97 -3.35 -15.40
N LEU A 297 7.92 -3.97 -14.86
CA LEU A 297 7.53 -3.79 -13.46
C LEU A 297 8.63 -4.28 -12.52
N ASP A 298 9.15 -5.49 -12.74
CA ASP A 298 10.18 -6.09 -11.88
C ASP A 298 11.47 -5.27 -11.92
N ILE A 299 11.92 -4.84 -13.12
CA ILE A 299 13.10 -3.96 -13.26
C ILE A 299 12.91 -2.63 -12.50
N ILE A 300 11.71 -2.04 -12.54
CA ILE A 300 11.42 -0.79 -11.82
C ILE A 300 11.45 -1.03 -10.31
N LEU A 301 10.83 -2.11 -9.84
CA LEU A 301 10.81 -2.45 -8.41
C LEU A 301 12.22 -2.74 -7.89
N ASP A 302 13.01 -3.52 -8.62
CA ASP A 302 14.41 -3.81 -8.28
C ASP A 302 15.24 -2.54 -8.21
N PHE A 303 15.11 -1.64 -9.19
CA PHE A 303 15.83 -0.37 -9.21
C PHE A 303 15.44 0.52 -8.01
N VAL A 304 14.14 0.65 -7.73
CA VAL A 304 13.63 1.48 -6.61
C VAL A 304 14.06 0.91 -5.28
N LEU A 305 13.93 -0.40 -5.07
CA LEU A 305 14.31 -1.07 -3.82
C LEU A 305 15.83 -1.02 -3.61
N THR A 306 16.62 -1.15 -4.68
CA THR A 306 18.09 -1.00 -4.62
C THR A 306 18.50 0.42 -4.25
N PHE A 307 17.78 1.44 -4.73
CA PHE A 307 18.09 2.83 -4.40
C PHE A 307 17.74 3.20 -2.95
N VAL A 308 16.72 2.55 -2.38
CA VAL A 308 16.26 2.80 -1.02
C VAL A 308 17.08 2.02 0.03
N SER A 309 17.66 0.88 -0.34
CA SER A 309 18.52 0.06 0.52
C SER A 309 19.93 0.64 0.71
#